data_AF-A0AAE6NRI4-F1
#
_entry.id   AF-A0AAE6NRI4-F1
#
_cell.length_a   1.000
_cell.length_b   1.000
_cell.length_c   1.000
_cell.angle_alpha   90.00
_cell.angle_beta   90.00
_cell.angle_gamma   90.00
#
_symmetry.space_group_name_H-M   'P 1'
#
loop_
_entity.id
_entity.type
_entity.pdbx_description
1 polymer ?
#
loop_
_entity_poly.entity_id
_entity_poly.type
_entity_poly.pdbx_seq_one_letter_code
_entity_poly.pdbx_strand_id
1 'polypeptide(L)'
;MHSDPWDTWDTVARLARRFNAHDDQRGLDAAQQWTLQVLKIAEETGEASQAVIGVRGTNPRKGDSHTWQDVHAEVADVIITGLVALARMRPDDAAPYLRRQLTAKAAKFLPPPSPAQVSPLA
;
A
#
# COMPACT_ATOMS: atom_id res chain seq x y z
N MET A 1 -12.00 -20.43 15.91
CA MET A 1 -11.09 -19.43 15.32
C MET A 1 -11.89 -18.17 15.10
N HIS A 2 -11.72 -17.14 15.93
CA HIS A 2 -12.22 -15.81 15.57
C HIS A 2 -11.24 -15.25 14.55
N SER A 3 -11.68 -15.07 13.31
CA SER A 3 -10.94 -14.33 12.30
C SER A 3 -10.72 -12.91 12.82
N ASP A 4 -9.49 -12.40 12.72
CA ASP A 4 -9.20 -11.01 13.05
C ASP A 4 -10.08 -10.10 12.17
N PRO A 5 -10.99 -9.27 12.74
CA PRO A 5 -11.83 -8.37 11.95
C PRO A 5 -11.02 -7.33 11.17
N TRP A 6 -9.71 -7.24 11.42
CA TRP A 6 -8.73 -6.38 10.78
C TRP A 6 -7.71 -7.13 9.93
N ASP A 7 -8.05 -8.33 9.40
CA ASP A 7 -7.25 -8.94 8.33
C ASP A 7 -6.94 -7.90 7.25
N THR A 8 -5.67 -7.85 6.83
CA THR A 8 -5.18 -6.78 5.95
C THR A 8 -5.98 -6.71 4.66
N TRP A 9 -6.25 -7.85 4.02
CA TRP A 9 -6.94 -7.85 2.74
C TRP A 9 -8.44 -7.67 2.88
N ASP A 10 -9.05 -8.18 3.95
CA ASP A 10 -10.45 -7.88 4.26
C ASP A 10 -10.66 -6.38 4.52
N THR A 11 -9.76 -5.76 5.27
CA THR A 11 -9.78 -4.32 5.56
C THR A 11 -9.57 -3.50 4.30
N VAL A 12 -8.56 -3.84 3.48
CA VAL A 12 -8.30 -3.19 2.19
C VAL A 12 -9.51 -3.33 1.25
N ALA A 13 -10.15 -4.51 1.19
CA ALA A 13 -11.34 -4.71 0.37
C ALA A 13 -12.54 -3.88 0.85
N ARG A 14 -12.71 -3.72 2.18
CA ARG A 14 -13.74 -2.84 2.77
C ARG A 14 -13.49 -1.37 2.41
N LEU A 15 -12.24 -0.90 2.48
CA LEU A 15 -11.85 0.45 2.07
C LEU A 15 -12.09 0.66 0.57
N ALA A 16 -11.66 -0.26 -0.28
CA ALA A 16 -11.89 -0.21 -1.73
C ALA A 16 -13.38 -0.10 -2.07
N ARG A 17 -14.24 -0.92 -1.45
CA ARG A 17 -15.71 -0.83 -1.62
C ARG A 17 -16.26 0.51 -1.15
N ARG A 18 -15.78 1.02 -0.02
CA ARG A 18 -16.21 2.31 0.54
C ARG A 18 -15.86 3.48 -0.38
N PHE A 19 -14.71 3.44 -1.04
CA PHE A 19 -14.27 4.46 -1.99
C PHE A 19 -14.95 4.32 -3.35
N ASN A 20 -15.14 3.10 -3.88
CA ASN A 20 -15.95 2.89 -5.08
C ASN A 20 -17.36 3.47 -4.90
N ALA A 21 -18.04 3.13 -3.80
CA ALA A 21 -19.39 3.65 -3.53
C ALA A 21 -19.44 5.20 -3.44
N HIS A 22 -18.36 5.82 -2.95
CA HIS A 22 -18.24 7.27 -2.86
C HIS A 22 -18.04 7.93 -4.24
N ASP A 23 -17.31 7.27 -5.13
CA ASP A 23 -17.02 7.77 -6.46
C ASP A 23 -18.17 7.49 -7.45
N ASP A 24 -18.89 6.37 -7.26
CA ASP A 24 -20.13 6.05 -7.96
C ASP A 24 -21.19 7.14 -7.73
N GLN A 25 -21.30 7.65 -6.48
CA GLN A 25 -22.19 8.76 -6.14
C GLN A 25 -21.82 10.07 -6.87
N ARG A 26 -20.60 10.17 -7.42
CA ARG A 26 -20.12 11.31 -8.21
C ARG A 26 -20.19 11.05 -9.71
N GLY A 27 -20.72 9.90 -10.13
CA GLY A 27 -20.83 9.52 -11.54
C GLY A 27 -19.48 9.22 -12.20
N LEU A 28 -18.46 8.84 -11.43
CA LEU A 28 -17.16 8.46 -11.98
C LEU A 28 -17.19 7.02 -12.47
N ASP A 29 -16.73 6.78 -13.69
CA ASP A 29 -16.54 5.43 -14.22
C ASP A 29 -15.32 4.74 -13.59
N ALA A 30 -15.18 3.43 -13.83
CA ALA A 30 -14.09 2.63 -13.26
C ALA A 30 -12.70 3.15 -13.64
N ALA A 31 -12.50 3.61 -14.88
CA ALA A 31 -11.20 4.09 -15.33
C ALA A 31 -10.82 5.42 -14.64
N GLN A 32 -11.79 6.31 -14.47
CA GLN A 32 -11.64 7.56 -13.70
C GLN A 32 -11.32 7.27 -12.24
N GLN A 33 -12.05 6.34 -11.62
CA GLN A 33 -11.82 5.89 -10.25
C GLN A 33 -10.39 5.35 -10.06
N TRP A 34 -9.94 4.46 -10.95
CA TRP A 34 -8.57 3.93 -10.88
C TRP A 34 -7.54 5.01 -11.11
N THR A 35 -7.78 5.93 -12.05
CA THR A 35 -6.88 7.06 -12.32
C THR A 35 -6.70 7.90 -11.06
N LEU A 36 -7.78 8.30 -10.41
CA LEU A 36 -7.71 9.08 -9.16
C LEU A 36 -7.00 8.32 -8.05
N GLN A 37 -7.27 7.02 -7.89
CA GLN A 37 -6.62 6.21 -6.87
C GLN A 37 -5.11 6.04 -7.12
N VAL A 38 -4.68 5.91 -8.38
CA VAL A 38 -3.26 5.85 -8.75
C VAL A 38 -2.59 7.22 -8.53
N LEU A 39 -3.27 8.32 -8.83
CA LEU A 39 -2.74 9.67 -8.55
C LEU A 39 -2.54 9.90 -7.06
N LYS A 40 -3.41 9.34 -6.20
CA LYS A 40 -3.24 9.40 -4.74
C LYS A 40 -1.92 8.76 -4.28
N ILE A 41 -1.39 7.75 -4.98
CA ILE A 41 -0.06 7.17 -4.65
C ILE A 41 1.04 8.22 -4.76
N ALA A 42 0.97 9.10 -5.77
CA ALA A 42 1.95 10.18 -5.93
C ALA A 42 1.83 11.22 -4.83
N GLU A 43 0.61 11.51 -4.37
CA GLU A 43 0.33 12.38 -3.23
C GLU A 43 0.98 11.82 -1.95
N GLU A 44 0.70 10.57 -1.56
CA GLU A 44 1.30 9.93 -0.38
C GLU A 44 2.83 9.84 -0.47
N THR A 45 3.36 9.60 -1.68
CA THR A 45 4.81 9.58 -1.90
C THR A 45 5.43 10.97 -1.66
N GLY A 46 4.70 12.03 -2.01
CA GLY A 46 5.06 13.42 -1.72
C GLY A 46 5.08 13.70 -0.22
N GLU A 47 4.09 13.22 0.52
CA GLU A 47 4.01 13.36 1.98
C GLU A 47 5.16 12.63 2.68
N ALA A 48 5.44 11.38 2.30
CA ALA A 48 6.61 10.63 2.79
C ALA A 48 7.94 11.36 2.51
N SER A 49 8.07 11.93 1.31
CA SER A 49 9.25 12.74 0.94
C SER A 49 9.34 14.01 1.78
N GLN A 50 8.22 14.67 2.06
CA GLN A 50 8.15 15.84 2.92
C GLN A 50 8.54 15.52 4.36
N ALA A 51 8.09 14.39 4.90
CA ALA A 51 8.46 13.93 6.25
C ALA A 51 9.98 13.70 6.34
N VAL A 52 10.60 13.07 5.34
CA VAL A 52 12.07 12.89 5.29
C VAL A 52 12.81 14.23 5.26
N ILE A 53 12.34 15.19 4.47
CA ILE A 53 12.91 16.55 4.44
C ILE A 53 12.78 17.22 5.81
N GLY A 54 11.64 17.03 6.48
CA GLY A 54 11.38 17.51 7.83
C GLY A 54 12.34 16.94 8.87
N VAL A 55 12.62 15.62 8.82
CA VAL A 55 13.58 14.95 9.71
C VAL A 55 15.02 15.36 9.44
N ARG A 56 15.38 15.57 8.17
CA ARG A 56 16.75 15.94 7.78
C ARG A 56 17.08 17.40 8.13
N GLY A 57 16.09 18.21 8.50
CA GLY A 57 16.27 19.65 8.74
C GLY A 57 16.78 20.40 7.49
N THR A 58 16.72 19.80 6.30
CA THR A 58 17.30 20.36 5.06
C THR A 58 16.56 21.60 4.59
N ASN A 59 15.40 21.89 5.17
CA ASN A 59 14.64 23.09 4.92
C ASN A 59 14.84 24.12 6.05
N PRO A 60 15.71 25.14 5.89
CA PRO A 60 16.06 26.09 6.96
C PRO A 60 14.89 26.95 7.46
N ARG A 61 13.76 26.97 6.75
CA ARG A 61 12.51 27.66 7.14
C ARG A 61 11.53 26.79 7.94
N LYS A 62 11.83 25.49 8.17
CA LYS A 62 10.96 24.56 8.91
C LYS A 62 11.61 23.85 10.11
N GLY A 63 12.94 23.88 10.28
CA GLY A 63 13.61 23.19 11.38
C GLY A 63 13.33 21.68 11.43
N ASP A 64 13.60 21.04 12.57
CA ASP A 64 13.28 19.62 12.86
C ASP A 64 11.78 19.45 13.09
N SER A 65 11.00 19.67 12.03
CA SER A 65 9.52 19.66 12.09
C SER A 65 8.90 18.26 12.15
N HIS A 66 9.68 17.21 11.91
CA HIS A 66 9.22 15.82 11.83
C HIS A 66 10.22 14.86 12.50
N THR A 67 9.72 13.67 12.82
CA THR A 67 10.44 12.53 13.38
C THR A 67 10.47 11.36 12.37
N TRP A 68 11.36 10.39 12.59
CA TRP A 68 11.35 9.16 11.78
C TRP A 68 10.05 8.35 11.92
N GLN A 69 9.34 8.49 13.04
CA GLN A 69 8.02 7.90 13.22
C GLN A 69 7.01 8.48 12.23
N ASP A 70 7.07 9.79 11.95
CA ASP A 70 6.22 10.41 10.93
C ASP A 70 6.54 9.82 9.55
N VAL A 71 7.83 9.66 9.21
CA VAL A 71 8.23 8.99 7.96
C VAL A 71 7.67 7.57 7.85
N HIS A 72 7.69 6.80 8.95
CA HIS A 72 7.12 5.45 8.94
C HIS A 72 5.61 5.45 8.68
N ALA A 73 4.88 6.42 9.25
CA ALA A 73 3.45 6.56 9.02
C ALA A 73 3.17 6.86 7.55
N GLU A 74 3.86 7.83 6.96
CA GLU A 74 3.68 8.20 5.56
C GLU A 74 4.06 7.05 4.59
N VAL A 75 5.11 6.28 4.90
CA VAL A 75 5.45 5.08 4.11
C VAL A 75 4.35 4.03 4.21
N ALA A 76 3.72 3.87 5.39
CA ALA A 76 2.58 2.98 5.53
C ALA A 76 1.38 3.47 4.70
N ASP A 77 1.12 4.78 4.63
CA ASP A 77 0.05 5.36 3.83
C ASP A 77 0.27 5.15 2.32
N VAL A 78 1.52 5.23 1.84
CA VAL A 78 1.87 4.82 0.45
C VAL A 78 1.51 3.35 0.20
N ILE A 79 1.87 2.45 1.12
CA ILE A 79 1.60 1.02 1.00
C ILE A 79 0.09 0.75 1.00
N ILE A 80 -0.64 1.32 1.97
CA ILE A 80 -2.09 1.17 2.11
C ILE A 80 -2.78 1.68 0.84
N THR A 81 -2.41 2.87 0.35
CA THR A 81 -2.95 3.46 -0.88
C THR A 81 -2.68 2.58 -2.10
N GLY A 82 -1.48 2.00 -2.19
CA GLY A 82 -1.15 1.02 -3.24
C GLY A 82 -1.97 -0.27 -3.17
N LEU A 83 -2.20 -0.81 -1.97
CA LEU A 83 -3.05 -1.99 -1.78
C LEU A 83 -4.50 -1.71 -2.14
N VAL A 84 -5.04 -0.56 -1.73
CA VAL A 84 -6.39 -0.11 -2.09
C VAL A 84 -6.51 0.08 -3.60
N ALA A 85 -5.52 0.70 -4.26
CA ALA A 85 -5.49 0.81 -5.73
C ALA A 85 -5.59 -0.56 -6.39
N LEU A 86 -4.77 -1.52 -5.95
CA LEU A 86 -4.79 -2.87 -6.51
C LEU A 86 -6.14 -3.56 -6.27
N ALA A 87 -6.74 -3.42 -5.09
CA ALA A 87 -8.04 -3.99 -4.76
C ALA A 87 -9.19 -3.39 -5.58
N ARG A 88 -9.15 -2.08 -5.87
CA ARG A 88 -10.12 -1.42 -6.76
C ARG A 88 -10.00 -1.89 -8.21
N MET A 89 -8.79 -2.18 -8.67
CA MET A 89 -8.52 -2.68 -10.03
C MET A 89 -8.73 -4.19 -10.18
N ARG A 90 -8.60 -4.96 -9.10
CA ARG A 90 -8.67 -6.42 -9.06
C ARG A 90 -9.52 -6.91 -7.87
N PRO A 91 -10.83 -6.64 -7.87
CA PRO A 91 -11.69 -6.89 -6.70
C PRO A 91 -11.72 -8.36 -6.26
N ASP A 92 -11.52 -9.29 -7.20
CA ASP A 92 -11.64 -10.74 -6.94
C ASP A 92 -10.31 -11.43 -6.62
N ASP A 93 -9.17 -10.86 -7.03
CA ASP A 93 -7.88 -11.54 -6.92
C ASP A 93 -6.67 -10.64 -6.61
N ALA A 94 -6.87 -9.44 -6.06
CA ALA A 94 -5.78 -8.54 -5.68
C ALA A 94 -4.72 -9.22 -4.78
N ALA A 95 -5.14 -9.95 -3.73
CA ALA A 95 -4.21 -10.60 -2.81
C ALA A 95 -3.42 -11.75 -3.49
N PRO A 96 -4.07 -12.71 -4.17
CA PRO A 96 -3.35 -13.70 -4.98
C PRO A 96 -2.44 -13.08 -6.04
N TYR A 97 -2.87 -12.00 -6.69
CA TYR A 97 -2.09 -11.30 -7.71
C TYR A 97 -0.82 -10.70 -7.12
N LEU A 98 -0.91 -9.94 -6.03
CA LEU A 98 0.27 -9.38 -5.37
C LEU A 98 1.23 -10.47 -4.92
N ARG A 99 0.71 -11.56 -4.34
CA ARG A 99 1.52 -12.72 -3.96
C ARG A 99 2.29 -13.29 -5.14
N ARG A 100 1.64 -13.51 -6.29
CA ARG A 100 2.30 -14.00 -7.52
C ARG A 100 3.40 -13.04 -7.99
N GLN A 101 3.13 -11.73 -7.97
CA GLN A 101 4.13 -10.71 -8.33
C GLN A 101 5.33 -10.75 -7.39
N LEU A 102 5.10 -10.80 -6.08
CA LEU A 102 6.16 -10.90 -5.08
C LEU A 102 6.98 -12.18 -5.25
N THR A 103 6.35 -13.34 -5.45
CA THR A 103 7.05 -14.61 -5.70
C THR A 103 7.92 -14.51 -6.97
N ALA A 104 7.41 -13.94 -8.05
CA ALA A 104 8.16 -13.78 -9.30
C ALA A 104 9.37 -12.85 -9.13
N LYS A 105 9.23 -11.75 -8.37
CA LYS A 105 10.36 -10.85 -8.05
C LYS A 105 11.36 -11.53 -7.11
N ALA A 106 10.90 -12.22 -6.08
CA ALA A 106 11.74 -12.97 -5.15
C ALA A 106 12.60 -14.01 -5.87
N ALA A 107 11.99 -14.82 -6.75
CA ALA A 107 12.72 -15.80 -7.56
C ALA A 107 13.79 -15.17 -8.47
N LYS A 108 13.61 -13.91 -8.86
CA LYS A 108 14.57 -13.17 -9.70
C LYS A 108 15.73 -12.56 -8.91
N PHE A 109 15.50 -12.14 -7.66
CA PHE A 109 16.43 -11.27 -6.94
C PHE A 109 16.95 -11.83 -5.61
N LEU A 110 16.28 -12.80 -5.00
CA LEU A 110 16.74 -13.44 -3.78
C LEU A 110 17.62 -14.65 -4.10
N PRO A 111 18.63 -14.96 -3.27
CA PRO A 111 19.32 -16.24 -3.36
C PRO A 111 18.33 -17.39 -3.17
N PRO A 112 18.60 -18.59 -3.71
CA PRO A 112 17.76 -19.76 -3.47
C PRO A 112 17.62 -20.00 -1.96
N PRO A 113 16.43 -20.42 -1.48
CA PRO A 113 16.23 -20.67 -0.06
C PRO A 113 17.22 -21.73 0.42
N SER A 114 17.86 -21.47 1.56
CA SER A 114 18.74 -22.46 2.18
C SER A 114 17.92 -23.70 2.57
N PRO A 115 18.46 -24.93 2.50
CA PRO A 115 17.76 -26.15 2.92
C PRO A 115 17.14 -26.07 4.33
N ALA A 116 17.66 -25.20 5.20
CA ALA A 116 17.16 -24.96 6.56
C ALA A 116 15.88 -24.09 6.64
N GLN A 117 15.47 -23.41 5.56
CA GLN A 117 14.29 -22.54 5.53
C GLN A 117 13.03 -23.23 4.99
N VAL A 118 13.18 -24.46 4.45
CA VAL A 118 12.06 -25.27 3.99
C VAL A 118 11.56 -26.07 5.19
N SER A 119 10.71 -25.49 6.04
CA SER A 119 9.91 -26.32 6.94
C SER A 119 8.99 -27.20 6.09
N PRO A 120 9.01 -28.54 6.26
CA PRO A 120 7.95 -29.37 5.72
C PRO A 120 6.66 -28.97 6.45
N LEU A 121 5.59 -28.77 5.68
CA LEU A 121 4.24 -28.55 6.21
C LEU A 121 3.92 -29.55 7.33
N ALA A 122 3.48 -29.04 8.48
CA ALA A 122 2.63 -29.73 9.44
C ALA A 122 1.21 -29.17 9.31
#